data_AF-A0A315AQC6-F1
#
_entry.id   AF-A0A315AQC6-F1
#
_cell.length_a   1.000
_cell.length_b   1.000
_cell.length_c   1.000
_cell.angle_alpha   90.00
_cell.angle_beta   90.00
_cell.angle_gamma   90.00
#
_symmetry.space_group_name_H-M   'P 1'
#
loop_
_entity.id
_entity.type
_entity.pdbx_description
1 polymer ?
#
loop_
_entity_poly.entity_id
_entity_poly.type
_entity_poly.pdbx_seq_one_letter_code
_entity_poly.pdbx_strand_id
1 'polypeptide(L)'
;MTIPPYFLELLMKLATLIQPRVDGTVIVHGDDGKDYVFERDADGELVCDVDHEGTASALLTGGNFYPADAGDYDAALSLTRQDSQGGDQQSEGDGDGDDDEIVNGGMPVEADSPLKPLPSAAANGKPKKAK
;
A
#
# COMPACT_ATOMS: atom_id res chain seq x y z
N MET A 1 2.10 -37.02 -30.93
CA MET A 1 2.18 -35.58 -30.67
C MET A 1 1.64 -35.35 -29.28
N THR A 2 2.54 -35.28 -28.29
CA THR A 2 2.19 -35.01 -26.90
C THR A 2 2.02 -33.50 -26.79
N ILE A 3 0.78 -33.04 -26.63
CA ILE A 3 0.50 -31.65 -26.26
C ILE A 3 1.06 -31.50 -24.84
N PRO A 4 2.08 -30.66 -24.59
CA PRO A 4 2.53 -30.44 -23.22
C PRO A 4 1.33 -29.90 -22.44
N PRO A 5 1.02 -30.45 -21.25
CA PRO A 5 -0.05 -29.92 -20.44
C PRO A 5 0.31 -28.47 -20.19
N TYR A 6 -0.61 -27.58 -20.53
CA TYR A 6 -0.60 -26.18 -20.19
C TYR A 6 0.07 -26.04 -18.83
N PHE A 7 1.31 -25.56 -18.86
CA PHE A 7 1.95 -24.98 -17.71
C PHE A 7 1.05 -23.78 -17.45
N LEU A 8 0.01 -23.98 -16.65
CA LEU A 8 -0.80 -22.92 -16.10
C LEU A 8 0.17 -22.19 -15.19
N GLU A 9 1.01 -21.35 -15.80
CA GLU A 9 1.72 -20.29 -15.10
C GLU A 9 0.64 -19.62 -14.27
N LEU A 10 0.85 -19.59 -12.95
CA LEU A 10 0.00 -18.89 -12.01
C LEU A 10 0.11 -17.39 -12.35
N LEU A 11 -0.59 -17.01 -13.41
CA LEU A 11 -0.67 -15.67 -13.94
C LEU A 11 -1.72 -14.96 -13.11
N MET A 12 -1.24 -14.11 -12.20
CA MET A 12 -2.09 -13.26 -11.38
C MET A 12 -2.10 -11.86 -11.96
N LYS A 13 -3.30 -11.33 -12.25
CA LYS A 13 -3.42 -9.97 -12.73
C LYS A 13 -3.48 -9.01 -11.55
N LEU A 14 -2.47 -8.16 -11.43
CA LEU A 14 -2.38 -7.18 -10.35
C LEU A 14 -2.65 -5.77 -10.89
N ALA A 15 -3.34 -4.98 -10.09
CA ALA A 15 -3.51 -3.55 -10.24
C ALA A 15 -2.72 -2.79 -9.15
N THR A 16 -2.42 -1.52 -9.39
CA THR A 16 -1.71 -0.68 -8.42
C THR A 16 -2.29 0.72 -8.26
N LEU A 17 -2.21 1.25 -7.03
CA LEU A 17 -2.55 2.64 -6.71
C LEU A 17 -1.34 3.59 -6.81
N ILE A 18 -0.15 3.07 -7.13
CA ILE A 18 1.06 3.88 -7.26
C ILE A 18 0.87 4.88 -8.40
N GLN A 19 1.25 6.13 -8.15
CA GLN A 19 1.18 7.16 -9.17
C GLN A 19 2.11 6.79 -10.35
N PRO A 20 1.61 6.74 -11.60
CA PRO A 20 2.44 6.42 -12.74
C PRO A 20 3.49 7.50 -12.98
N ARG A 21 4.57 7.11 -13.67
CA ARG A 21 5.60 8.04 -14.14
C ARG A 21 5.03 8.96 -15.22
N VAL A 22 5.88 9.87 -15.72
CA VAL A 22 5.52 10.79 -16.82
C VAL A 22 5.08 10.05 -18.08
N ASP A 23 5.61 8.85 -18.33
CA ASP A 23 5.23 7.99 -19.45
C ASP A 23 3.89 7.26 -19.25
N GLY A 24 3.28 7.36 -18.07
CA GLY A 24 2.01 6.72 -17.76
C GLY A 24 2.12 5.29 -17.23
N THR A 25 3.33 4.79 -16.94
CA THR A 25 3.57 3.41 -16.47
C THR A 25 4.11 3.36 -15.04
N VAL A 26 4.02 2.17 -14.43
CA VAL A 26 4.76 1.82 -13.20
C VAL A 26 5.60 0.59 -13.52
N ILE A 27 6.88 0.62 -13.14
CA ILE A 27 7.81 -0.51 -13.35
C ILE A 27 8.18 -1.07 -12.00
N VAL A 28 8.01 -2.38 -11.85
CA VAL A 28 8.39 -3.14 -10.67
C VAL A 28 9.48 -4.12 -11.06
N HIS A 29 10.58 -4.12 -10.32
CA HIS A 29 11.63 -5.12 -10.46
C HIS A 29 11.27 -6.34 -9.61
N GLY A 30 11.02 -7.47 -10.27
CA GLY A 30 10.72 -8.73 -9.60
C GLY A 30 11.95 -9.42 -9.02
N ASP A 31 11.71 -10.28 -8.05
CA ASP A 31 12.75 -11.10 -7.39
C ASP A 31 13.29 -12.20 -8.32
N ASP A 32 12.55 -12.51 -9.38
CA ASP A 32 12.97 -13.36 -10.49
C ASP A 32 13.91 -12.64 -11.48
N GLY A 33 14.17 -11.33 -11.26
CA GLY A 33 14.99 -10.49 -12.12
C GLY A 33 14.29 -10.01 -13.38
N LYS A 34 12.97 -10.17 -13.49
CA LYS A 34 12.16 -9.59 -14.57
C LYS A 34 11.61 -8.22 -14.17
N ASP A 35 11.35 -7.39 -15.17
CA ASP A 35 10.67 -6.11 -14.98
C ASP A 35 9.19 -6.26 -15.35
N TYR A 36 8.31 -6.00 -14.39
CA TYR A 36 6.86 -5.99 -14.57
C TYR A 36 6.40 -4.55 -14.82
N VAL A 37 5.82 -4.32 -15.99
CA VAL A 37 5.36 -3.00 -16.42
C VAL A 37 3.84 -2.94 -16.31
N PHE A 38 3.36 -2.10 -15.41
CA PHE A 38 1.95 -1.82 -15.24
C PHE A 38 1.55 -0.69 -16.17
N GLU A 39 0.57 -0.96 -17.02
CA GLU A 39 0.03 -0.04 -18.01
C GLU A 39 -1.45 0.21 -17.78
N ARG A 40 -1.95 1.34 -18.28
CA ARG A 40 -3.38 1.67 -18.16
C ARG A 40 -4.22 0.72 -19.02
N ASP A 41 -5.22 0.11 -18.42
CA ASP A 41 -6.23 -0.66 -19.13
C ASP A 41 -7.37 0.21 -19.69
N ALA A 42 -8.45 -0.44 -20.14
CA ALA A 42 -9.63 0.22 -20.69
C ALA A 42 -10.39 1.07 -19.66
N ASP A 43 -10.31 0.68 -18.39
CA ASP A 43 -10.93 1.37 -17.24
C ASP A 43 -10.00 2.48 -16.69
N GLY A 44 -8.75 2.50 -17.16
CA GLY A 44 -7.73 3.49 -16.83
C GLY A 44 -6.92 3.14 -15.59
N GLU A 45 -7.05 1.90 -15.09
CA GLU A 45 -6.28 1.36 -13.97
C GLU A 45 -4.95 0.81 -14.45
N LEU A 46 -3.91 0.93 -13.63
CA LEU A 46 -2.58 0.40 -13.94
C LEU A 46 -2.53 -1.08 -13.59
N VAL A 47 -2.51 -1.93 -14.60
CA VAL A 47 -2.54 -3.39 -14.45
C VAL A 47 -1.34 -4.07 -15.10
N CYS A 48 -0.93 -5.20 -14.55
CA CYS A 48 0.11 -6.06 -15.10
C CYS A 48 -0.20 -7.53 -14.79
N ASP A 49 0.20 -8.40 -15.71
CA ASP A 49 0.15 -9.85 -15.55
C ASP A 49 1.46 -10.32 -14.90
N VAL A 50 1.37 -10.86 -13.68
CA VAL A 50 2.54 -11.32 -12.92
C VAL A 50 2.57 -12.85 -12.90
N ASP A 51 3.61 -13.44 -13.49
CA ASP A 51 3.79 -14.90 -13.59
C ASP A 51 4.61 -15.51 -12.44
N HIS A 52 5.28 -14.69 -11.63
CA HIS A 52 6.13 -15.15 -10.54
C HIS A 52 5.45 -14.97 -9.17
N GLU A 53 5.11 -16.10 -8.54
CA GLU A 53 4.40 -16.16 -7.25
C GLU A 53 5.10 -15.38 -6.13
N GLY A 54 6.43 -15.49 -6.01
CA GLY A 54 7.18 -14.79 -4.98
C GLY A 54 7.10 -13.27 -5.12
N THR A 55 7.14 -12.77 -6.35
CA THR A 55 6.99 -11.34 -6.64
C THR A 55 5.55 -10.88 -6.44
N ALA A 56 4.56 -11.66 -6.87
CA ALA A 56 3.16 -11.35 -6.59
C ALA A 56 2.89 -11.26 -5.08
N SER A 57 3.39 -12.21 -4.28
CA SER A 57 3.31 -12.20 -2.82
C SER A 57 3.92 -10.93 -2.22
N ALA A 58 5.16 -10.59 -2.61
CA ALA A 58 5.84 -9.39 -2.12
C ALA A 58 5.08 -8.10 -2.45
N LEU A 59 4.50 -8.01 -3.65
CA LEU A 59 3.71 -6.86 -4.07
C LEU A 59 2.41 -6.72 -3.26
N LEU A 60 1.71 -7.83 -3.05
CA LEU A 60 0.47 -7.87 -2.27
C LEU A 60 0.72 -7.51 -0.81
N THR A 61 1.76 -8.07 -0.19
CA THR A 61 2.17 -7.74 1.19
C THR A 61 2.59 -6.27 1.32
N GLY A 62 3.13 -5.67 0.26
CA GLY A 62 3.49 -4.25 0.23
C GLY A 62 2.31 -3.26 0.32
N GLY A 63 1.06 -3.73 0.18
CA GLY A 63 -0.16 -2.93 0.39
C GLY A 63 -0.48 -1.90 -0.71
N ASN A 64 0.35 -1.80 -1.74
CA ASN A 64 0.15 -0.88 -2.88
C ASN A 64 -0.41 -1.57 -4.13
N PHE A 65 -0.57 -2.90 -4.07
CA PHE A 65 -1.03 -3.74 -5.17
C PHE A 65 -2.21 -4.59 -4.72
N TYR A 66 -3.12 -4.87 -5.64
CA TYR A 66 -4.33 -5.65 -5.39
C TYR A 66 -4.68 -6.50 -6.62
N PRO A 67 -5.39 -7.63 -6.44
CA PRO A 67 -5.88 -8.42 -7.57
C PRO A 67 -6.85 -7.60 -8.41
N ALA A 68 -6.58 -7.50 -9.70
CA ALA A 68 -7.43 -6.83 -10.68
C ALA A 68 -8.58 -7.74 -11.14
N ASP A 69 -8.34 -9.06 -11.16
CA ASP A 69 -9.35 -10.05 -11.52
C ASP A 69 -9.98 -10.70 -10.29
N ALA A 70 -11.29 -10.97 -10.37
CA ALA A 70 -12.01 -11.58 -9.27
C ALA A 70 -11.63 -13.05 -9.01
N GLY A 71 -11.14 -13.76 -10.03
CA GLY A 71 -10.64 -15.13 -9.92
C GLY A 71 -9.34 -15.23 -9.12
N ASP A 72 -8.59 -14.13 -9.02
CA ASP A 72 -7.28 -14.10 -8.36
C ASP A 72 -7.35 -13.78 -6.86
N TYR A 73 -8.51 -13.35 -6.34
CA TYR A 73 -8.63 -12.97 -4.92
C TYR A 73 -8.29 -14.10 -3.95
N ASP A 74 -8.72 -15.33 -4.22
CA ASP A 74 -8.47 -16.48 -3.33
C ASP A 74 -6.97 -16.85 -3.29
N ALA A 75 -6.31 -16.81 -4.45
CA ALA A 75 -4.87 -17.02 -4.56
C ALA A 75 -4.10 -15.91 -3.84
N ALA A 76 -4.48 -14.64 -4.01
CA ALA A 76 -3.83 -13.50 -3.37
C ALA A 76 -3.98 -13.55 -1.84
N LEU A 77 -5.16 -13.95 -1.35
CA LEU A 77 -5.41 -14.14 0.08
C LEU A 77 -4.56 -15.28 0.66
N SER A 78 -4.34 -16.34 -0.12
CA SER A 78 -3.48 -17.46 0.28
C SER A 78 -2.00 -17.04 0.37
N LEU A 79 -1.50 -16.27 -0.60
CA LEU A 79 -0.11 -15.80 -0.63
C LEU A 79 0.22 -14.85 0.53
N THR A 80 -0.63 -13.85 0.76
CA THR A 80 -0.44 -12.86 1.84
C THR A 80 -0.42 -13.50 3.22
N ARG A 81 -1.21 -14.57 3.44
CA ARG A 81 -1.21 -15.34 4.70
C ARG A 81 0.05 -16.17 4.87
N GLN A 82 0.57 -16.76 3.79
CA GLN A 82 1.76 -17.61 3.83
C GLN A 82 3.02 -16.80 4.17
N ASP A 83 3.14 -15.58 3.65
CA ASP A 83 4.25 -14.68 3.95
C ASP A 83 4.17 -14.12 5.39
N SER A 84 2.94 -13.83 5.86
CA SER A 84 2.69 -13.35 7.23
C SER A 84 3.00 -14.38 8.32
N GLN A 85 3.04 -15.68 8.01
CA GLN A 85 3.43 -16.71 8.98
C GLN A 85 4.93 -16.74 9.29
N GLY A 86 5.76 -15.98 8.56
CA GLY A 86 7.20 -15.86 8.80
C GLY A 86 7.62 -14.81 9.82
N GLY A 87 6.71 -13.93 10.26
CA GLY A 87 7.01 -12.82 11.18
C GLY A 87 5.88 -12.59 12.19
N ASP A 88 6.19 -12.81 13.46
CA ASP A 88 5.38 -12.47 14.64
C ASP A 88 3.96 -13.06 14.69
N GLN A 89 3.89 -14.27 15.26
CA GLN A 89 2.75 -14.65 16.10
C GLN A 89 2.63 -13.66 17.27
N GLN A 90 1.99 -12.52 17.07
CA GLN A 90 1.25 -11.88 18.13
C GLN A 90 -0.22 -12.21 17.90
N SER A 91 -0.55 -13.43 18.31
CA SER A 91 -1.91 -13.89 18.58
C SER A 91 -2.58 -12.85 19.47
N GLU A 92 -3.48 -12.04 18.90
CA GLU A 92 -4.48 -11.32 19.68
C GLU A 92 -5.44 -12.37 20.23
N GLY A 93 -5.02 -13.01 21.32
CA GLY A 93 -5.85 -13.84 22.15
C GLY A 93 -6.97 -12.97 22.71
N ASP A 94 -8.14 -13.13 22.12
CA ASP A 94 -9.47 -13.17 22.74
C ASP A 94 -9.43 -12.80 24.23
N GLY A 95 -9.53 -11.50 24.49
CA GLY A 95 -9.70 -10.95 25.83
C GLY A 95 -11.14 -11.16 26.29
N ASP A 96 -11.45 -12.37 26.75
CA ASP A 96 -12.62 -12.61 27.62
C ASP A 96 -12.28 -12.03 29.01
N GLY A 97 -12.39 -10.70 29.08
CA GLY A 97 -12.24 -9.90 30.29
C GLY A 97 -13.62 -9.53 30.80
N ASP A 98 -14.10 -10.39 31.70
CA ASP A 98 -15.19 -10.20 32.65
C ASP A 98 -15.35 -8.73 33.12
N ASP A 99 -16.61 -8.27 33.06
CA ASP A 99 -17.28 -7.29 33.93
C ASP A 99 -16.40 -6.31 34.74
N ASP A 100 -16.38 -5.03 34.33
CA ASP A 100 -16.11 -3.94 35.27
C ASP A 100 -16.88 -2.66 34.88
N GLU A 101 -17.50 -2.08 35.91
CA GLU A 101 -18.44 -0.96 35.92
C GLU A 101 -18.13 0.23 35.00
N ILE A 102 -19.17 0.72 34.34
CA ILE A 102 -19.24 2.06 33.76
C ILE A 102 -19.12 3.10 34.89
N VAL A 103 -17.89 3.50 35.24
CA VAL A 103 -17.64 4.71 36.02
C VAL A 103 -17.67 5.91 35.08
N ASN A 104 -18.87 6.45 34.99
CA ASN A 104 -19.16 7.81 34.56
C ASN A 104 -18.35 8.82 35.39
N GLY A 105 -17.55 9.67 34.73
CA GLY A 105 -17.18 10.97 35.29
C GLY A 105 -15.71 11.37 35.14
N GLY A 106 -15.41 12.12 34.07
CA GLY A 106 -14.16 12.89 34.01
C GLY A 106 -13.81 13.35 32.60
N MET A 107 -14.59 14.27 32.02
CA MET A 107 -14.09 15.03 30.86
C MET A 107 -12.96 15.95 31.36
N PRO A 108 -11.70 15.81 30.90
CA PRO A 108 -10.71 16.83 31.13
C PRO A 108 -11.13 18.09 30.39
N VAL A 109 -11.28 19.17 31.14
CA VAL A 109 -11.64 20.50 30.65
C VAL A 109 -10.59 20.93 29.63
N GLU A 110 -11.06 21.51 28.54
CA GLU A 110 -10.25 22.00 27.43
C GLU A 110 -9.09 22.86 27.95
N ALA A 111 -7.87 22.36 27.81
CA ALA A 111 -6.66 23.13 28.03
C ALA A 111 -6.52 24.13 26.88
N ASP A 112 -7.17 25.27 27.07
CA ASP A 112 -7.05 26.50 26.28
C ASP A 112 -5.57 26.92 26.22
N SER A 113 -4.85 26.36 25.25
CA SER A 113 -3.46 26.70 24.96
C SER A 113 -3.47 27.85 23.98
N PRO A 114 -3.18 29.10 24.41
CA PRO A 114 -3.15 30.22 23.49
C PRO A 114 -2.10 29.96 22.41
N LEU A 115 -2.53 30.01 21.15
CA LEU A 115 -1.64 29.94 19.99
C LEU A 115 -0.59 31.06 20.14
N LYS A 116 0.69 30.67 20.22
CA LYS A 116 1.79 31.64 20.08
C LYS A 116 1.67 32.30 18.70
N PRO A 117 1.61 33.64 18.61
CA PRO A 117 1.65 34.30 17.32
C PRO A 117 2.98 33.97 16.63
N LEU A 118 2.90 33.51 15.38
CA LEU A 118 4.05 33.39 14.50
C LEU A 118 4.76 34.75 14.44
N PRO A 119 6.10 34.80 14.46
CA PRO A 119 6.81 36.03 14.18
C PRO A 119 6.46 36.45 12.75
N SER A 120 5.73 37.56 12.64
CA SER A 120 5.53 38.27 11.39
C SER A 120 6.91 38.60 10.82
N ALA A 121 7.24 37.99 9.69
CA ALA A 121 8.45 38.30 8.93
C ALA A 121 8.30 39.70 8.34
N ALA A 122 8.53 40.70 9.19
CA ALA A 122 8.69 42.09 8.80
C ALA A 122 9.87 42.65 9.58
N ALA A 123 11.05 42.65 8.96
CA ALA A 123 11.89 43.86 8.95
C ALA A 123 13.18 43.67 8.15
N ASN A 124 13.49 44.74 7.41
CA ASN A 124 14.74 45.16 6.79
C ASN A 124 14.95 44.68 5.35
N GLY A 125 14.77 45.51 4.32
CA GLY A 125 15.20 46.91 4.19
C GLY A 125 16.65 46.92 3.69
N LYS A 126 16.96 47.38 2.48
CA LYS A 126 16.95 48.80 2.12
C LYS A 126 17.17 49.04 0.60
N PRO A 127 16.99 50.29 0.12
CA PRO A 127 16.63 50.61 -1.26
C PRO A 127 17.72 51.38 -2.06
N LYS A 128 17.43 51.61 -3.36
CA LYS A 128 17.93 52.67 -4.29
C LYS A 128 19.44 52.68 -4.66
N LYS A 129 19.74 52.59 -5.96
CA LYS A 129 19.89 53.77 -6.87
C LYS A 129 20.24 53.36 -8.30
N ALA A 130 19.74 54.17 -9.22
CA ALA A 130 19.99 54.20 -10.65
C ALA A 130 21.47 54.47 -11.00
N LYS A 131 21.88 53.97 -12.17
CA LYS A 131 22.71 54.72 -13.11
C LYS A 131 22.39 54.31 -14.53
#